data_AF-A0A382Y3Y4-F1
#
_entry.id   AF-A0A382Y3Y4-F1
#
_cell.length_a   1.000
_cell.length_b   1.000
_cell.length_c   1.000
_cell.angle_alpha   90.00
_cell.angle_beta   90.00
_cell.angle_gamma   90.00
#
_symmetry.space_group_name_H-M   'P 1'
#
loop_
_entity.id
_entity.type
_entity.pdbx_description
1 polymer ?
#
loop_
_entity_poly.entity_id
_entity_poly.type
_entity_poly.pdbx_seq_one_letter_code
_entity_poly.pdbx_strand_id
1 'polypeptide(L)' 'GFKLRVFLDRSVLEVFAGDQRYLAQRIFPTHPGGLDVKLYSRGGPTFFRRLRAWQMSGLTDTNH' A
#
# COMPACT_ATOMS: atom_id res chain seq x y z
N GLY A 1 6.43 18.63 -0.91
CA GLY A 1 6.78 17.53 0.02
C GLY A 1 6.45 16.22 -0.65
N PHE A 2 7.30 15.20 -0.50
CA PHE A 2 7.12 13.91 -1.16
C PHE A 2 5.92 13.14 -0.56
N LYS A 3 5.10 12.54 -1.42
CA LYS A 3 3.91 11.77 -1.02
C LYS A 3 3.94 10.44 -1.73
N LEU A 4 3.86 9.36 -0.95
CA LEU A 4 3.67 8.02 -1.46
C LEU A 4 2.21 7.61 -1.27
N ARG A 5 1.60 7.02 -2.29
CA ARG A 5 0.31 6.35 -2.18
C ARG A 5 0.45 4.95 -2.75
N VAL A 6 0.04 3.95 -1.97
CA VAL A 6 0.14 2.54 -2.32
C VAL A 6 -1.26 1.96 -2.28
N PHE A 7 -1.64 1.23 -3.33
CA PHE A 7 -2.88 0.47 -3.40
C PHE A 7 -2.55 -1.01 -3.55
N LEU A 8 -3.24 -1.84 -2.78
CA LEU A 8 -3.16 -3.29 -2.86
C LEU A 8 -4.57 -3.83 -3.13
N ASP A 9 -4.84 -4.21 -4.38
CA ASP A 9 -6.09 -4.86 -4.80
C ASP A 9 -5.80 -6.33 -5.10
N ARG A 10 -6.13 -7.20 -4.14
CA ARG A 10 -5.85 -8.63 -4.18
C ARG A 10 -4.36 -8.87 -4.42
N SER A 11 -3.97 -9.28 -5.63
CA SER A 11 -2.57 -9.51 -6.00
C SER A 11 -1.90 -8.32 -6.68
N VAL A 12 -2.61 -7.23 -6.94
CA VAL A 12 -2.07 -6.07 -7.67
C VAL A 12 -1.60 -5.01 -6.68
N LEU A 13 -0.32 -4.63 -6.78
CA LEU A 13 0.27 -3.51 -6.04
C LEU A 13 0.54 -2.36 -7.01
N GLU A 14 -0.09 -1.20 -6.76
CA GLU A 14 0.17 0.04 -7.49
C GLU A 14 0.79 1.08 -6.55
N VAL A 15 1.87 1.72 -7.01
CA VAL A 15 2.62 2.73 -6.24
C VAL A 15 2.69 4.05 -7.02
N PHE A 16 2.30 5.12 -6.34
CA PHE A 16 2.28 6.48 -6.83
C PHE A 16 3.21 7.35 -5.98
N ALA A 17 4.13 8.04 -6.63
CA ALA A 17 5.02 9.01 -6.02
C ALA A 17 4.64 10.41 -6.52
N GLY A 18 4.09 11.24 -5.63
CA GLY A 18 3.45 12.50 -6.03
C GLY A 18 2.20 12.23 -6.86
N ASP A 19 2.14 12.83 -8.05
CA ASP A 19 0.99 12.74 -8.97
C ASP A 19 1.22 11.79 -10.15
N GLN A 20 2.35 11.06 -10.17
CA GLN A 20 2.70 10.13 -11.23
C GLN A 20 2.63 8.66 -10.76
N ARG A 21 2.13 7.78 -11.64
CA ARG A 21 2.22 6.32 -11.49
C ARG A 21 3.64 5.88 -11.75
N TYR A 22 4.26 5.21 -10.78
CA TYR A 22 5.65 4.78 -10.92
C TYR A 22 5.78 3.26 -11.11
N LEU A 23 4.93 2.48 -10.45
CA LEU A 23 5.01 1.03 -10.49
C LEU A 23 3.64 0.36 -10.34
N ALA A 24 3.36 -0.61 -11.21
CA ALA A 24 2.31 -1.59 -11.02
C ALA A 24 2.94 -2.98 -11.11
N GLN A 25 2.74 -3.82 -10.08
CA GLN A 25 3.28 -5.18 -10.03
C GLN A 25 2.26 -6.15 -9.46
N ARG A 26 2.48 -7.45 -9.69
CA ARG A 26 1.70 -8.52 -9.08
C ARG A 26 2.49 -9.20 -7.97
N ILE A 27 1.84 -9.42 -6.84
CA ILE A 27 2.38 -10.09 -5.67
C ILE A 27 1.42 -11.22 -5.30
N PHE A 28 1.95 -12.44 -5.20
CA PHE A 28 1.21 -13.62 -4.77
C PHE A 28 1.74 -14.05 -3.40
N PRO A 29 1.04 -13.73 -2.30
CA PRO A 29 1.51 -14.12 -0.98
C PRO A 29 1.58 -15.64 -0.88
N THR A 30 2.70 -16.15 -0.38
CA THR A 30 2.89 -17.59 -0.14
C THR A 30 2.33 -18.04 1.22
N HIS A 31 2.03 -17.08 2.11
CA HIS A 31 1.45 -17.33 3.42
C HIS A 31 0.11 -16.58 3.57
N PRO A 32 -1.01 -17.28 3.86
CA PRO A 32 -2.33 -16.67 3.95
C PRO A 32 -2.50 -15.69 5.11
N GLY A 33 -1.62 -15.73 6.13
CA GLY A 33 -1.57 -14.75 7.22
C GLY A 33 -0.78 -13.47 6.92
N GLY A 34 -0.22 -13.32 5.71
CA GLY A 34 0.64 -12.20 5.31
C GLY A 34 -0.11 -10.92 4.98
N LEU A 35 -1.00 -10.45 5.88
CA LEU A 35 -1.81 -9.23 5.69
C LEU A 35 -1.27 -8.01 6.43
N ASP A 36 -0.18 -8.17 7.20
CA ASP A 36 0.42 -7.07 7.95
C ASP A 36 1.15 -6.06 7.04
N VAL A 37 0.99 -4.77 7.36
CA VAL A 37 1.75 -3.68 6.75
C VAL A 37 2.71 -3.09 7.79
N LYS A 38 3.99 -2.99 7.44
CA LYS A 38 5.04 -2.44 8.30
C LYS A 38 5.82 -1.35 7.58
N LEU A 39 6.17 -0.29 8.29
CA LEU A 39 7.14 0.69 7.85
C LEU A 39 8.53 0.29 8.33
N TYR A 40 9.54 0.48 7.49
CA TYR A 40 10.93 0.31 7.87
C TYR A 40 11.81 1.39 7.22
N SER A 41 12.92 1.69 7.87
CA SER A 41 13.98 2.57 7.36
C SER A 41 15.30 1.82 7.43
N ARG A 42 16.23 2.10 6.51
CA ARG A 42 17.59 1.55 6.52
C ARG A 42 18.56 2.69 6.30
N GLY A 43 19.66 2.72 7.06
CA GLY A 43 20.72 3.72 6.90
C GLY A 43 20.52 5.03 7.67
N GLY A 44 19.47 5.15 8.49
CA GLY A 44 19.29 6.29 9.39
C GLY A 44 17.84 6.56 9.80
N PRO A 45 17.62 7.59 10.64
CA PRO A 45 16.30 8.04 11.03
C PRO A 45 15.49 8.56 9.84
N THR A 46 14.22 8.16 9.77
CA THR A 46 13.27 8.67 8.76
C THR A 46 12.08 9.32 9.46
N PHE A 47 11.72 10.52 9.03
CA PHE A 47 10.58 11.27 9.58
C PHE A 47 9.39 11.26 8.62
N PHE A 48 8.24 10.84 9.13
CA PHE A 48 6.98 10.85 8.39
C PHE A 48 6.06 11.92 8.96
N ARG A 49 5.57 12.83 8.11
CA ARG A 49 4.61 13.86 8.55
C ARG A 49 3.22 13.31 8.81
N ARG A 50 2.83 12.26 8.07
CA ARG A 50 1.50 11.65 8.15
C ARG A 50 1.53 10.25 7.55
N LEU A 51 0.91 9.30 8.25
CA LEU A 51 0.60 7.97 7.76
C LEU A 51 -0.90 7.75 7.89
N ARG A 52 -1.53 7.16 6.87
CA ARG A 52 -2.92 6.74 6.90
C ARG A 52 -3.03 5.42 6.14
N ALA A 53 -3.83 4.51 6.68
CA ALA A 53 -4.21 3.27 6.04
C ALA A 53 -5.74 3.21 5.97
N TRP A 54 -6.26 2.55 4.93
CA TRP A 54 -7.68 2.35 4.71
C TRP A 54 -7.88 0.95 4.16
N GLN A 55 -8.98 0.32 4.56
CA GLN A 55 -9.46 -0.89 3.90
C GLN A 55 -10.11 -0.47 2.59
N MET A 56 -9.71 -1.08 1.47
CA MET A 56 -10.41 -0.88 0.20
C MET A 56 -11.72 -1.67 0.23
N SER A 57 -12.83 -1.02 -0.10
CA SER A 57 -14.10 -1.72 -0.31
C SER A 57 -14.09 -2.37 -1.69
N GLY A 58 -14.57 -3.61 -1.75
CA GLY A 58 -14.82 -4.27 -3.04
C GLY A 58 -15.96 -3.60 -3.79
N LEU A 59 -15.98 -3.71 -5.12
CA LEU A 59 -17.14 -3.27 -5.91
C LEU A 59 -18.43 -4.02 -5.51
N THR A 60 -18.28 -5.24 -4.96
CA THR A 60 -19.36 -6.11 -4.49
C THR A 60 -19.62 -5.99 -2.99
N ASP A 61 -18.95 -5.08 -2.26
CA ASP A 61 -19.31 -4.77 -0.87
C ASP A 61 -20.62 -3.96 -0.86
N THR A 62 -21.73 -4.64 -1.16
CA THR A 62 -23.04 -4.23 -0.67
C THR A 62 -23.11 -4.63 0.80
N ASN A 63 -23.01 -3.66 1.70
CA ASN A 63 -23.44 -3.83 3.08
C ASN A 63 -24.85 -4.45 3.10
N HIS A 64 -24.94 -5.67 3.62
CA HIS A 64 -26.14 -6.22 4.23
C HIS A 64 -25.84 -6.43 5.72
#